data_AF-A0A1V4AQ67-F1
#
_entry.id   AF-A0A1V4AQ67-F1
#
_cell.length_a   1.000
_cell.length_b   1.000
_cell.length_c   1.000
_cell.angle_alpha   90.00
_cell.angle_beta   90.00
_cell.angle_gamma   90.00
#
_symmetry.space_group_name_H-M   'P 1'
#
loop_
_entity.id
_entity.type
_entity.pdbx_description
1 polymer ?
#
loop_
_entity_poly.entity_id
_entity_poly.type
_entity_poly.pdbx_seq_one_letter_code
_entity_poly.pdbx_strand_id
1 'polypeptide(L)'
;MGCLGTFDFPAGFYVYVGSAQNNLERRIERHLRQEKKRRWHIDYLLHYGEVISVHTYAGERYMECVLSHKIGTMKDALSPVKGFGSSDCSCYSHLYFFQNNPRLRISVLKTKWPLKAQL
;
A
#
# COMPACT_ATOMS: atom_id res chain seq x y z
N MET A 1 -15.46 4.52 0.91
CA MET A 1 -14.14 4.62 0.26
C MET A 1 -14.30 4.88 -1.23
N GLY A 2 -14.59 6.13 -1.64
CA GLY A 2 -14.85 6.43 -3.06
C GLY A 2 -15.94 5.52 -3.66
N CYS A 3 -15.67 4.95 -4.84
CA CYS A 3 -16.60 4.08 -5.57
C CYS A 3 -16.75 2.65 -4.99
N LEU A 4 -15.94 2.26 -3.99
CA LEU A 4 -15.98 0.91 -3.43
C LEU A 4 -17.08 0.71 -2.37
N GLY A 5 -17.72 1.77 -1.88
CA GLY A 5 -18.73 1.68 -0.81
C GLY A 5 -18.15 1.83 0.60
N THR A 6 -18.86 1.35 1.62
CA THR A 6 -18.51 1.51 3.04
C THR A 6 -17.96 0.20 3.60
N PHE A 7 -16.91 0.29 4.43
CA PHE A 7 -16.22 -0.85 5.01
C PHE A 7 -15.78 -0.53 6.44
N ASP A 8 -15.72 -1.55 7.28
CA ASP A 8 -15.16 -1.45 8.62
C ASP A 8 -13.64 -1.66 8.59
N PHE A 9 -12.93 -0.75 9.25
CA PHE A 9 -11.48 -0.80 9.41
C PHE A 9 -11.16 -0.96 10.89
N PRO A 10 -10.99 -2.20 11.40
CA PRO A 10 -10.61 -2.41 12.79
C PRO A 10 -9.30 -1.71 13.13
N ALA A 11 -9.14 -1.31 14.38
CA ALA A 11 -7.90 -0.72 14.88
C ALA A 11 -6.74 -1.73 14.71
N GLY A 12 -5.65 -1.27 14.10
CA GLY A 12 -4.48 -2.08 13.82
C GLY A 12 -3.64 -1.46 12.72
N PHE A 13 -2.87 -2.29 12.02
CA PHE A 13 -1.87 -1.84 11.05
C PHE A 13 -2.31 -2.15 9.63
N TYR A 14 -2.15 -1.17 8.75
CA TYR A 14 -2.49 -1.30 7.34
C TYR A 14 -1.25 -1.09 6.48
N VAL A 15 -1.05 -2.00 5.54
CA VAL A 15 -0.01 -1.91 4.50
C VAL A 15 -0.70 -1.73 3.16
N TYR A 16 -0.43 -0.61 2.52
CA TYR A 16 -0.91 -0.29 1.18
C TYR A 16 0.23 -0.35 0.17
N VAL A 17 -0.01 -0.98 -0.97
CA VAL A 17 0.94 -1.07 -2.09
C VAL A 17 0.38 -0.29 -3.27
N GLY A 18 1.20 0.55 -3.89
CA GLY A 18 0.80 1.28 -5.10
C GLY A 18 2.00 1.84 -5.84
N SER A 19 1.85 2.06 -7.15
CA SER A 19 2.87 2.68 -7.98
C SER A 19 2.80 4.21 -7.93
N ALA A 20 3.98 4.80 -8.08
CA ALA A 20 4.13 6.25 -8.22
C ALA A 20 4.64 6.69 -9.60
N GLN A 21 4.88 5.72 -10.51
CA GLN A 21 5.37 5.95 -11.88
C GLN A 21 6.42 7.07 -11.92
N ASN A 22 6.19 8.14 -12.69
CA ASN A 22 7.16 9.22 -12.92
C ASN A 22 7.24 10.27 -11.80
N ASN A 23 6.51 10.14 -10.70
CA ASN A 23 6.42 11.18 -9.67
C ASN A 23 6.36 10.60 -8.25
N LEU A 24 7.38 9.82 -7.89
CA LEU A 24 7.51 9.18 -6.57
C LEU A 24 7.37 10.17 -5.41
N GLU A 25 8.15 11.25 -5.43
CA GLU A 25 8.17 12.25 -4.37
C GLU A 25 6.79 12.90 -4.19
N ARG A 26 6.18 13.41 -5.27
CA ARG A 26 4.84 14.00 -5.21
C ARG A 26 3.78 13.02 -4.72
N ARG A 27 3.89 11.72 -5.05
CA ARG A 27 2.96 10.69 -4.57
C ARG A 27 3.12 10.50 -3.06
N ILE A 28 4.35 10.41 -2.57
CA ILE A 28 4.66 10.29 -1.13
C ILE A 28 4.17 11.54 -0.39
N GLU A 29 4.56 12.73 -0.83
CA GLU A 29 4.12 14.00 -0.24
C GLU A 29 2.60 14.09 -0.18
N ARG A 30 1.93 13.68 -1.25
CA ARG A 30 0.47 13.67 -1.27
C ARG A 30 -0.09 12.72 -0.23
N HIS A 31 0.43 11.52 -0.07
CA HIS A 31 -0.07 10.59 0.95
C HIS A 31 0.23 11.09 2.38
N LEU A 32 1.36 11.74 2.60
CA LEU A 32 1.74 12.28 3.91
C LEU A 32 1.01 13.58 4.30
N ARG A 33 0.52 14.36 3.34
CA ARG A 33 -0.24 15.59 3.63
C ARG A 33 -1.47 15.28 4.51
N GLN A 34 -1.85 16.12 5.45
CA GLN A 34 -3.10 15.90 6.20
C GLN A 34 -4.30 16.44 5.40
N GLU A 35 -4.25 17.72 5.06
CA GLU A 35 -5.31 18.38 4.31
C GLU A 35 -5.13 18.23 2.80
N LYS A 36 -6.03 17.48 2.16
CA LYS A 36 -6.03 17.29 0.71
C LYS A 36 -7.43 16.94 0.21
N LYS A 37 -7.72 17.28 -1.05
CA LYS A 37 -8.87 16.68 -1.75
C LYS A 37 -8.60 15.18 -1.90
N ARG A 38 -9.44 14.33 -1.29
CA ARG A 38 -9.35 12.87 -1.39
C ARG A 38 -9.60 12.44 -2.83
N ARG A 39 -8.71 11.61 -3.40
CA ARG A 39 -8.83 11.09 -4.77
C ARG A 39 -8.62 9.59 -4.84
N TRP A 40 -7.67 9.04 -4.08
CA TRP A 40 -7.40 7.61 -4.02
C TRP A 40 -8.00 7.00 -2.76
N HIS A 41 -8.31 5.71 -2.79
CA HIS A 41 -8.90 5.00 -1.64
C HIS A 41 -8.04 5.16 -0.38
N ILE A 42 -6.72 5.12 -0.50
CA ILE A 42 -5.79 5.33 0.62
C ILE A 42 -5.90 6.74 1.23
N ASP A 43 -6.28 7.77 0.46
CA ASP A 43 -6.45 9.13 1.01
C ASP A 43 -7.64 9.20 1.99
N TYR A 44 -8.64 8.34 1.82
CA TYR A 44 -9.77 8.24 2.76
C TYR A 44 -9.37 7.49 4.02
N LEU A 45 -8.56 6.43 3.91
CA LEU A 45 -8.09 5.66 5.06
C LEU A 45 -7.16 6.49 5.93
N LEU A 46 -6.23 7.21 5.31
CA LEU A 46 -5.26 8.07 6.00
C LEU A 46 -5.89 9.27 6.71
N HIS A 47 -7.17 9.56 6.49
CA HIS A 47 -7.87 10.54 7.31
C HIS A 47 -8.12 10.06 8.75
N TYR A 48 -8.16 8.73 8.95
CA TYR A 48 -8.46 8.09 10.23
C TYR A 48 -7.23 7.39 10.84
N GLY A 49 -6.04 7.61 10.28
CA GLY A 49 -4.83 6.93 10.70
C GLY A 49 -3.57 7.74 10.40
N GLU A 50 -2.44 7.21 10.84
CA GLU A 50 -1.13 7.84 10.69
C GLU A 50 -0.19 6.97 9.86
N VAL A 51 0.64 7.60 9.03
CA VAL A 51 1.69 6.91 8.28
C VAL A 51 2.90 6.69 9.19
N ILE A 52 3.14 5.44 9.59
CA ILE A 52 4.27 5.08 10.47
C ILE A 52 5.56 4.77 9.71
N SER A 53 5.48 4.41 8.42
CA SER A 53 6.64 4.17 7.57
C SER A 53 6.29 4.25 6.07
N VAL A 54 7.29 4.61 5.26
CA VAL A 54 7.22 4.61 3.80
C VAL A 54 8.39 3.77 3.27
N HIS A 55 8.09 2.84 2.35
CA HIS A 55 9.09 2.01 1.70
C HIS A 55 8.97 2.17 0.19
N THR A 56 10.10 2.43 -0.48
CA THR A 56 10.18 2.61 -1.93
C THR A 56 10.92 1.44 -2.56
N TYR A 57 10.42 1.01 -3.71
CA TYR A 57 10.92 -0.12 -4.48
C TYR A 57 11.01 0.31 -5.95
N ALA A 58 12.21 0.27 -6.52
CA ALA A 58 12.40 0.53 -7.95
C ALA A 58 12.05 -0.71 -8.75
N GLY A 59 11.35 -0.55 -9.88
CA GLY A 59 10.99 -1.66 -10.75
C GLY A 59 9.89 -1.30 -11.74
N GLU A 60 9.61 -2.22 -12.63
CA GLU A 60 8.53 -2.09 -13.61
C GLU A 60 7.15 -2.16 -12.96
N ARG A 61 6.11 -1.73 -13.70
CA ARG A 61 4.73 -1.68 -13.20
C ARG A 61 4.24 -3.01 -12.62
N TYR A 62 4.60 -4.15 -13.24
CA TYR A 62 4.17 -5.47 -12.77
C TYR A 62 4.75 -5.82 -11.38
N MET A 63 5.87 -5.21 -10.98
CA MET A 63 6.49 -5.44 -9.68
C MET A 63 5.63 -4.92 -8.52
N GLU A 64 4.71 -3.97 -8.77
CA GLU A 64 3.70 -3.57 -7.80
C GLU A 64 2.84 -4.77 -7.37
N CYS A 65 2.35 -5.54 -8.35
CA CYS A 65 1.53 -6.73 -8.10
C CYS A 65 2.35 -7.84 -7.42
N VAL A 66 3.62 -8.01 -7.80
CA VAL A 66 4.53 -8.97 -7.15
C VAL A 66 4.76 -8.61 -5.68
N LEU A 67 5.01 -7.34 -5.38
CA LEU A 67 5.17 -6.86 -4.00
C LEU A 67 3.88 -7.03 -3.19
N SER A 68 2.76 -6.64 -3.80
CA SER A 68 1.43 -6.80 -3.22
C SER A 68 1.16 -8.25 -2.84
N HIS A 69 1.36 -9.19 -3.78
CA HIS A 69 1.20 -10.62 -3.52
C HIS A 69 2.11 -11.13 -2.39
N LYS A 70 3.40 -10.74 -2.37
CA LYS A 70 4.32 -11.13 -1.29
C LYS A 70 3.81 -10.68 0.09
N ILE A 71 3.28 -9.46 0.19
CA ILE A 71 2.69 -8.94 1.43
C ILE A 71 1.40 -9.68 1.76
N GLY A 72 0.54 -9.93 0.79
CA GLY A 72 -0.71 -10.68 0.98
C GLY A 72 -0.51 -12.13 1.43
N THR A 73 0.60 -12.76 1.06
CA THR A 73 0.95 -14.13 1.51
C THR A 73 1.64 -14.19 2.89
N MET A 74 1.87 -13.04 3.52
CA MET A 74 2.46 -13.01 4.85
C MET A 74 1.51 -13.61 5.89
N LYS A 75 2.08 -14.34 6.87
CA LYS A 75 1.33 -14.77 8.05
C LYS A 75 0.57 -13.60 8.67
N ASP A 76 -0.71 -13.81 8.98
CA ASP A 76 -1.64 -12.86 9.60
C ASP A 76 -2.03 -11.65 8.73
N ALA A 77 -1.67 -11.63 7.44
CA ALA A 77 -2.16 -10.63 6.50
C ALA A 77 -3.61 -10.93 6.10
N LEU A 78 -4.50 -9.96 6.25
CA LEU A 78 -5.89 -10.04 5.79
C LEU A 78 -6.15 -8.97 4.75
N SER A 79 -7.01 -9.25 3.76
CA SER A 79 -7.43 -8.27 2.74
C SER A 79 -8.84 -7.79 3.05
N PRO A 80 -9.02 -6.66 3.76
CA PRO A 80 -10.33 -6.24 4.26
C PRO A 80 -11.28 -5.74 3.15
N VAL A 81 -10.73 -5.30 2.01
CA VAL A 81 -11.50 -4.65 0.96
C VAL A 81 -11.08 -5.15 -0.42
N LYS A 82 -11.98 -5.87 -1.10
CA LYS A 82 -11.80 -6.27 -2.50
C LYS A 82 -11.69 -5.03 -3.40
N GLY A 83 -10.75 -5.03 -4.33
CA GLY A 83 -10.53 -3.96 -5.32
C GLY A 83 -9.78 -2.73 -4.78
N PHE A 84 -9.31 -2.75 -3.53
CA PHE A 84 -8.64 -1.59 -2.95
C PHE A 84 -7.27 -1.37 -3.60
N GLY A 85 -7.15 -0.36 -4.46
CA GLY A 85 -5.89 -0.03 -5.11
C GLY A 85 -5.48 -0.99 -6.22
N SER A 86 -6.38 -1.88 -6.64
CA SER A 86 -6.15 -2.90 -7.68
C SER A 86 -7.13 -2.76 -8.85
N SER A 87 -7.60 -1.55 -9.16
CA SER A 87 -8.61 -1.32 -10.21
C SER A 87 -8.11 -1.59 -11.64
N ASP A 88 -6.80 -1.60 -11.83
CA ASP A 88 -6.12 -1.79 -13.11
C ASP A 88 -5.34 -3.11 -13.19
N CYS A 89 -5.58 -4.04 -12.26
CA CYS A 89 -5.00 -5.38 -12.25
C CYS A 89 -5.99 -6.44 -11.72
N SER A 90 -5.59 -7.71 -11.71
CA SER A 90 -6.42 -8.81 -11.22
C SER A 90 -6.23 -9.13 -9.72
N CYS A 91 -5.43 -8.34 -9.00
CA CYS A 91 -5.21 -8.56 -7.57
C CYS A 91 -6.50 -8.36 -6.77
N TYR A 92 -6.73 -9.22 -5.78
CA TYR A 92 -7.89 -9.11 -4.90
C TYR A 92 -7.93 -7.77 -4.16
N SER A 93 -6.78 -7.31 -3.65
CA SER A 93 -6.60 -6.05 -2.94
C SER A 93 -5.11 -5.68 -2.97
N HIS A 94 -4.78 -4.39 -2.90
CA HIS A 94 -3.45 -3.89 -2.58
C HIS A 94 -3.37 -3.29 -1.16
N LEU A 95 -4.42 -3.47 -0.36
CA LEU A 95 -4.48 -3.12 1.05
C LEU A 95 -4.55 -4.38 1.92
N TYR A 96 -3.68 -4.43 2.92
CA TYR A 96 -3.54 -5.54 3.84
C TYR A 96 -3.60 -5.07 5.29
N PHE A 97 -4.41 -5.75 6.10
CA PHE A 97 -4.55 -5.53 7.54
C PHE A 97 -3.67 -6.52 8.32
N PHE A 98 -3.10 -6.04 9.42
CA PHE A 98 -2.39 -6.81 10.42
C PHE A 98 -2.80 -6.36 11.82
N GLN A 99 -3.06 -7.31 12.71
CA GLN A 99 -3.32 -7.01 14.12
C GLN A 99 -2.07 -6.45 14.82
N ASN A 100 -0.90 -7.00 14.50
CA ASN A 100 0.38 -6.64 15.08
C ASN A 100 1.23 -5.84 14.08
N ASN A 101 2.09 -4.95 14.58
CA ASN A 101 2.89 -4.06 13.74
C ASN A 101 3.80 -4.84 12.78
N PRO A 102 3.57 -4.80 11.44
CA PRO A 102 4.36 -5.56 10.49
C PRO A 102 5.65 -4.84 10.06
N ARG A 103 5.96 -3.64 10.60
CA ARG A 103 7.04 -2.75 10.11
C ARG A 103 8.37 -3.46 9.89
N LEU A 104 8.83 -4.30 10.82
CA LEU A 104 10.09 -5.04 10.68
C LEU A 104 10.01 -6.10 9.57
N ARG A 105 8.87 -6.76 9.39
CA ARG A 105 8.66 -7.75 8.32
C ARG A 105 8.63 -7.08 6.95
N ILE A 106 8.03 -5.89 6.86
CA ILE A 106 8.00 -5.09 5.64
C ILE A 106 9.39 -4.54 5.30
N SER A 107 10.15 -4.06 6.28
CA SER A 107 11.49 -3.48 6.01
C SER A 107 12.47 -4.51 5.44
N VAL A 108 12.37 -5.77 5.84
CA VAL A 108 13.20 -6.88 5.33
C VAL A 108 12.88 -7.24 3.87
N LEU A 109 11.70 -6.88 3.34
CA LEU A 109 11.41 -7.11 1.91
C LEU A 109 12.35 -6.30 1.00
N LYS A 110 12.77 -5.11 1.44
CA LYS A 110 13.68 -4.24 0.68
C LYS A 110 15.06 -4.87 0.50
N THR A 111 15.54 -5.63 1.48
CA THR A 111 16.86 -6.29 1.38
C THR A 111 16.87 -7.46 0.41
N LYS A 112 15.69 -8.03 0.12
CA LYS A 112 15.49 -9.14 -0.82
C LYS A 112 14.94 -8.66 -2.18
N TRP A 113 14.88 -7.35 -2.39
CA TRP A 113 14.38 -6.78 -3.63
C TRP A 113 15.47 -6.82 -4.71
N PRO A 114 15.19 -7.30 -5.93
CA PRO A 114 16.18 -7.35 -6.99
C PRO A 114 16.67 -5.92 -7.29
N LEU A 115 17.96 -5.67 -7.09
CA LEU A 115 18.60 -4.35 -7.29
C LEU A 115 18.70 -3.90 -8.75
N LYS A 116 18.02 -4.57 -9.70
CA LYS A 116 18.05 -4.15 -11.11
C LYS A 116 17.02 -3.06 -11.37
N ALA A 117 17.36 -1.84 -10.94
CA ALA A 117 17.03 -0.58 -11.58
C ALA A 117 17.71 0.56 -10.80
N GLN A 118 19.04 0.50 -10.69
CA GLN A 118 19.82 1.74 -10.64
C GLN A 118 19.84 2.26 -12.07
N LEU A 119 19.14 3.38 -12.30
CA LEU A 119 19.56 4.31 -13.34
C LEU A 119 20.91 4.90 -12.94
#